data_AF-A0A9D1NH39-F1
#
_entry.id   AF-A0A9D1NH39-F1
#
_cell.length_a   1.000
_cell.length_b   1.000
_cell.length_c   1.000
_cell.angle_alpha   90.00
_cell.angle_beta   90.00
_cell.angle_gamma   90.00
#
_symmetry.space_group_name_H-M   'P 1'
#
loop_
_entity.id
_entity.type
_entity.pdbx_description
1 polymer ?
#
loop_
_entity_poly.entity_id
_entity_poly.type
_entity_poly.pdbx_seq_one_letter_code
_entity_poly.pdbx_strand_id
1 'polypeptide(L)'
;MQMRSRTKRMVLCAVFIALGVGLQVAESIIPMTVNLPGGKLGLANIATLILLYSFGAKTAFVCAVLRPFLGSLLYGGVSAMLYSVTGSLAATCVMLAVLHAGRGRFTPIGVSIAGAVTHNAAQTAVAAVLLSNVWIFTYLPILAIVACITGIFTGYAAKFALAYLKKARLWDGKEDTIS
;
A
#
# COMPACT_ATOMS: atom_id res chain seq x y z
N MET A 1 -34.96 0.89 -11.18
CA MET A 1 -34.15 1.70 -10.25
C MET A 1 -32.71 1.14 -10.19
N GLN A 2 -31.88 1.41 -11.21
CA GLN A 2 -30.54 0.81 -11.41
C GLN A 2 -29.37 1.65 -10.85
N MET A 3 -29.63 2.61 -9.95
CA MET A 3 -28.58 3.49 -9.36
C MET A 3 -27.69 2.79 -8.29
N ARG A 4 -27.73 1.47 -8.13
CA ARG A 4 -27.27 0.77 -6.92
C ARG A 4 -25.82 0.22 -6.96
N SER A 5 -25.13 0.19 -8.10
CA SER A 5 -23.78 -0.41 -8.21
C SER A 5 -22.63 0.60 -8.09
N ARG A 6 -22.66 1.71 -8.85
CA ARG A 6 -21.55 2.69 -8.88
C ARG A 6 -21.35 3.44 -7.56
N THR A 7 -22.43 3.91 -6.94
CA THR A 7 -22.33 4.63 -5.65
C THR A 7 -21.82 3.73 -4.54
N LYS A 8 -22.24 2.46 -4.49
CA LYS A 8 -21.70 1.48 -3.53
C LYS A 8 -20.21 1.26 -3.76
N ARG A 9 -19.79 1.07 -5.02
CA ARG A 9 -18.37 0.91 -5.39
C ARG A 9 -17.53 2.10 -4.91
N MET A 10 -18.02 3.32 -5.12
CA MET A 10 -17.37 4.55 -4.65
C MET A 10 -17.28 4.62 -3.13
N VAL A 11 -18.37 4.32 -2.42
CA VAL A 11 -18.41 4.36 -0.94
C VAL A 11 -17.43 3.33 -0.35
N LEU A 12 -17.40 2.10 -0.87
CA LEU A 12 -16.44 1.10 -0.42
C LEU A 12 -14.99 1.52 -0.69
N CYS A 13 -14.70 2.07 -1.88
CA CYS A 13 -13.38 2.62 -2.18
C CYS A 13 -13.00 3.72 -1.17
N ALA A 14 -13.90 4.66 -0.90
CA ALA A 14 -13.67 5.73 0.05
C ALA A 14 -13.41 5.20 1.48
N VAL A 15 -14.16 4.18 1.92
CA VAL A 15 -13.94 3.54 3.22
C VAL A 15 -12.57 2.87 3.30
N PHE A 16 -12.14 2.14 2.27
CA PHE A 16 -10.81 1.53 2.25
C PHE A 16 -9.69 2.56 2.21
N ILE A 17 -9.86 3.66 1.45
CA ILE A 17 -8.91 4.77 1.44
C ILE A 17 -8.84 5.40 2.84
N ALA A 18 -9.98 5.67 3.48
CA ALA A 18 -10.04 6.23 4.82
C ALA A 18 -9.37 5.31 5.86
N LEU A 19 -9.62 3.99 5.79
CA LEU A 19 -8.93 2.99 6.61
C LEU A 19 -7.43 2.99 6.36
N GLY A 20 -7.00 3.09 5.09
CA GLY A 20 -5.59 3.19 4.72
C GLY A 20 -4.91 4.44 5.27
N VAL A 21 -5.59 5.58 5.26
CA VAL A 21 -5.12 6.83 5.87
C VAL A 21 -5.06 6.69 7.39
N GLY A 22 -6.09 6.11 8.03
CA GLY A 22 -6.10 5.86 9.47
C GLY A 22 -4.96 4.96 9.93
N LEU A 23 -4.70 3.87 9.21
CA LEU A 23 -3.55 2.99 9.45
C LEU A 23 -2.23 3.73 9.25
N GLN A 24 -2.12 4.60 8.23
CA GLN A 24 -0.93 5.40 8.02
C GLN A 24 -0.66 6.38 9.17
N VAL A 25 -1.70 7.02 9.67
CA VAL A 25 -1.60 7.93 10.82
C VAL A 25 -1.22 7.15 12.07
N ALA A 26 -1.87 6.02 12.33
CA ALA A 26 -1.51 5.14 13.44
C ALA A 26 -0.03 4.69 13.37
N GLU A 27 0.43 4.29 12.17
CA GLU A 27 1.82 3.93 11.91
C GLU A 27 2.78 5.11 12.12
N SER A 28 2.34 6.35 11.86
CA SER A 28 3.13 7.57 12.07
C SER A 28 3.19 8.00 13.54
N ILE A 29 2.24 7.54 14.37
CA ILE A 29 2.20 7.81 15.81
C ILE A 29 3.04 6.80 16.58
N ILE A 30 3.20 5.56 16.08
CA ILE A 30 4.07 4.55 16.69
C ILE A 30 5.52 5.05 16.56
N PRO A 31 6.19 5.45 17.65
CA PRO A 31 7.58 5.84 17.59
C PRO A 31 8.38 4.57 17.32
N MET A 32 8.83 4.38 16.08
CA MET A 32 9.82 3.34 15.83
C MET A 32 11.07 3.70 16.65
N THR A 33 11.50 2.77 17.50
CA THR A 33 12.67 2.93 18.39
C THR A 33 13.96 3.23 17.62
N VAL A 34 13.97 2.90 16.33
CA VAL A 34 14.91 3.42 15.34
C VAL A 34 14.29 4.66 14.69
N ASN A 35 14.77 5.85 15.09
CA ASN A 35 14.52 7.12 14.40
C ASN A 35 15.15 7.09 13.00
N LEU A 36 14.58 6.29 12.11
CA LEU A 36 15.12 6.06 10.79
C LEU A 36 14.44 7.00 9.80
N PRO A 37 15.15 8.01 9.27
CA PRO A 37 14.58 8.87 8.24
C PRO A 37 14.19 8.02 7.03
N GLY A 38 12.89 7.86 6.81
CA GLY A 38 12.33 7.10 5.69
C GLY A 38 11.93 5.65 5.99
N GLY A 39 12.11 5.13 7.21
CA GLY A 39 11.61 3.81 7.58
C GLY A 39 10.12 3.84 7.92
N LYS A 40 9.30 3.12 7.16
CA LYS A 40 7.90 2.83 7.50
C LYS A 40 7.70 1.30 7.56
N LEU A 41 6.79 0.85 8.42
CA LEU A 41 6.40 -0.55 8.54
C LEU A 41 5.66 -1.03 7.28
N GLY A 42 5.12 -0.12 6.47
CA GLY A 42 4.41 -0.45 5.24
C GLY A 42 2.99 -0.99 5.50
N LEU A 43 2.50 -0.89 6.74
CA LEU A 43 1.15 -1.30 7.14
C LEU A 43 0.10 -0.55 6.34
N ALA A 44 0.35 0.72 6.06
CA ALA A 44 -0.60 1.51 5.31
C ALA A 44 -0.74 1.09 3.82
N ASN A 45 0.12 0.20 3.31
CA ASN A 45 -0.01 -0.35 1.95
C ASN A 45 -1.08 -1.47 1.84
N ILE A 46 -1.65 -1.93 2.96
CA ILE A 46 -2.77 -2.89 3.00
C ILE A 46 -3.93 -2.41 2.14
N ALA A 47 -4.32 -1.14 2.30
CA ALA A 47 -5.46 -0.58 1.59
C ALA A 47 -5.24 -0.60 0.07
N THR A 48 -4.03 -0.24 -0.39
CA THR A 48 -3.66 -0.29 -1.80
C THR A 48 -3.78 -1.70 -2.36
N LEU A 49 -3.28 -2.71 -1.62
CA LEU A 49 -3.35 -4.11 -2.03
C LEU A 49 -4.80 -4.63 -2.09
N ILE A 50 -5.63 -4.31 -1.09
CA ILE A 50 -7.05 -4.69 -1.09
C ILE A 50 -7.77 -4.06 -2.28
N LEU A 51 -7.53 -2.77 -2.54
CA LEU A 51 -8.13 -2.07 -3.67
C LEU A 51 -7.63 -2.59 -5.01
N LEU A 52 -6.38 -3.02 -5.09
CA LEU A 52 -5.79 -3.60 -6.29
C LEU A 52 -6.50 -4.90 -6.68
N TYR A 53 -6.75 -5.79 -5.71
CA TYR A 53 -7.46 -7.04 -5.94
C TYR A 53 -8.99 -6.88 -6.04
N SER A 54 -9.56 -5.86 -5.41
CA SER A 54 -11.02 -5.67 -5.34
C SER A 54 -11.58 -4.74 -6.41
N PHE A 55 -10.91 -3.64 -6.73
CA PHE A 55 -11.45 -2.58 -7.59
C PHE A 55 -10.58 -2.30 -8.82
N GLY A 56 -9.41 -2.94 -8.92
CA GLY A 56 -8.50 -2.90 -10.06
C GLY A 56 -7.37 -1.87 -9.93
N ALA A 57 -6.53 -1.83 -10.96
CA ALA A 57 -5.31 -1.02 -11.00
C ALA A 57 -5.56 0.48 -10.84
N LYS A 58 -6.61 1.01 -11.50
CA LYS A 58 -6.91 2.46 -11.49
C LYS A 58 -7.21 2.97 -10.08
N THR A 59 -8.09 2.27 -9.34
CA THR A 59 -8.47 2.64 -7.97
C THR A 59 -7.33 2.44 -6.98
N ALA A 60 -6.52 1.39 -7.17
CA ALA A 60 -5.33 1.18 -6.35
C ALA A 60 -4.32 2.31 -6.53
N PHE A 61 -4.08 2.77 -7.77
CA PHE A 61 -3.18 3.88 -8.06
C PHE A 61 -3.66 5.19 -7.42
N VAL A 62 -4.96 5.49 -7.52
CA VAL A 62 -5.54 6.66 -6.84
C VAL A 62 -5.32 6.59 -5.33
N CYS A 63 -5.58 5.42 -4.71
CA CYS A 63 -5.31 5.26 -3.28
C CYS A 63 -3.81 5.36 -2.95
N ALA A 64 -2.94 4.81 -3.79
CA ALA A 64 -1.50 4.84 -3.61
C ALA A 64 -0.93 6.27 -3.65
N VAL A 65 -1.57 7.20 -4.35
CA VAL A 65 -1.18 8.61 -4.36
C VAL A 65 -1.87 9.38 -3.23
N LEU A 66 -3.20 9.26 -3.16
CA LEU A 66 -4.02 10.10 -2.29
C LEU A 66 -3.75 9.82 -0.81
N ARG A 67 -3.57 8.55 -0.43
CA ARG A 67 -3.30 8.15 0.95
C ARG A 67 -2.01 8.80 1.49
N PRO A 68 -0.82 8.56 0.90
CA PRO A 68 0.40 9.18 1.39
C PRO A 68 0.44 10.70 1.20
N PHE A 69 -0.25 11.25 0.21
CA PHE A 69 -0.42 12.70 0.08
C PHE A 69 -1.15 13.29 1.29
N LEU A 70 -2.35 12.77 1.60
CA LEU A 70 -3.15 13.23 2.74
C LEU A 70 -2.44 12.99 4.08
N GLY A 71 -1.88 11.81 4.30
CA GLY A 71 -1.17 11.50 5.55
C GLY A 71 0.05 12.41 5.79
N SER A 72 0.79 12.75 4.72
CA SER A 72 1.95 13.64 4.85
C SER A 72 1.55 15.10 5.01
N LEU A 73 0.42 15.51 4.43
CA LEU A 73 -0.14 16.85 4.63
C LEU A 73 -0.55 17.09 6.09
N LEU A 74 -1.07 16.06 6.76
CA LEU A 74 -1.52 16.14 8.15
C LEU A 74 -0.38 16.07 9.16
N TYR A 75 0.68 15.29 8.91
CA TYR A 75 1.69 14.95 9.92
C TYR A 75 3.17 15.02 9.47
N GLY A 76 3.48 15.14 8.18
CA GLY A 76 4.82 14.83 7.65
C GLY A 76 5.57 15.96 6.93
N GLY A 77 4.90 17.03 6.50
CA GLY A 77 5.52 18.07 5.69
C GLY A 77 5.94 17.61 4.29
N VAL A 78 6.59 18.50 3.53
CA VAL A 78 6.88 18.29 2.10
C VAL A 78 7.84 17.13 1.85
N SER A 79 8.90 17.00 2.65
CA SER A 79 9.88 15.91 2.48
C SER A 79 9.25 14.54 2.73
N ALA A 80 8.44 14.38 3.78
CA ALA A 80 7.74 13.11 4.04
C ALA A 80 6.74 12.75 2.95
N MET A 81 6.15 13.77 2.32
CA MET A 81 5.27 13.60 1.16
C MET A 81 6.03 13.01 -0.03
N LEU A 82 7.20 13.56 -0.37
CA LEU A 82 8.03 13.05 -1.46
C LEU A 82 8.45 11.60 -1.22
N TYR A 83 8.91 11.28 0.00
CA TYR A 83 9.27 9.92 0.38
C TYR A 83 8.09 8.96 0.23
N SER A 84 6.94 9.31 0.83
CA SER A 84 5.79 8.41 0.92
C SER A 84 5.09 8.21 -0.42
N VAL A 85 4.95 9.27 -1.24
CA VAL A 85 4.31 9.19 -2.56
C VAL A 85 5.18 8.38 -3.51
N THR A 86 6.49 8.63 -3.56
CA THR A 86 7.40 7.89 -4.43
C THR A 86 7.46 6.41 -4.05
N GLY A 87 7.57 6.11 -2.76
CA GLY A 87 7.55 4.72 -2.26
C GLY A 87 6.24 4.00 -2.61
N SER A 88 5.11 4.68 -2.45
CA SER A 88 3.78 4.12 -2.74
C SER A 88 3.54 3.89 -4.23
N LEU A 89 4.00 4.80 -5.09
CA LEU A 89 3.96 4.65 -6.54
C LEU A 89 4.82 3.49 -7.01
N ALA A 90 6.09 3.43 -6.56
CA ALA A 90 7.01 2.36 -6.91
C ALA A 90 6.46 0.98 -6.48
N ALA A 91 5.94 0.88 -5.26
CA ALA A 91 5.31 -0.33 -4.76
C ALA A 91 4.11 -0.76 -5.61
N THR A 92 3.25 0.19 -6.01
CA THR A 92 2.07 -0.11 -6.84
C THR A 92 2.46 -0.61 -8.22
N CYS A 93 3.46 0.01 -8.84
CA CYS A 93 4.01 -0.44 -10.13
C CYS A 93 4.57 -1.87 -10.03
N VAL A 94 5.35 -2.17 -8.98
CA VAL A 94 5.89 -3.54 -8.80
C VAL A 94 4.78 -4.54 -8.51
N MET A 95 3.80 -4.21 -7.67
CA MET A 95 2.66 -5.09 -7.41
C MET A 95 1.89 -5.41 -8.71
N LEU A 96 1.67 -4.41 -9.58
CA LEU A 96 1.06 -4.60 -10.90
C LEU A 96 1.91 -5.47 -11.82
N ALA A 97 3.21 -5.24 -11.87
CA ALA A 97 4.15 -6.01 -12.68
C ALA A 97 4.20 -7.48 -12.23
N VAL A 98 4.27 -7.74 -10.92
CA VAL A 98 4.24 -9.08 -10.33
C VAL A 98 2.92 -9.78 -10.68
N LEU A 99 1.79 -9.09 -10.56
CA LEU A 99 0.48 -9.64 -10.92
C LEU A 99 0.38 -10.01 -12.40
N HIS A 100 0.86 -9.15 -13.30
CA HIS A 100 0.87 -9.42 -14.74
C HIS A 100 1.83 -10.56 -15.10
N ALA A 101 3.06 -10.52 -14.59
CA ALA A 101 4.07 -11.56 -14.83
C ALA A 101 3.59 -12.94 -14.35
N GLY A 102 2.90 -12.98 -13.21
CA GLY A 102 2.31 -14.21 -12.68
C GLY A 102 0.98 -14.62 -13.30
N ARG A 103 0.46 -13.89 -14.29
CA ARG A 103 -0.88 -14.11 -14.90
C ARG A 103 -1.98 -14.23 -13.84
N GLY A 104 -1.91 -13.43 -12.78
CA GLY A 104 -2.85 -13.46 -11.66
C GLY A 104 -2.74 -14.67 -10.72
N ARG A 105 -1.72 -15.54 -10.86
CA ARG A 105 -1.52 -16.72 -9.99
C ARG A 105 -0.85 -16.42 -8.65
N PHE A 106 -0.28 -15.23 -8.48
CA PHE A 106 0.36 -14.87 -7.22
C PHE A 106 -0.66 -14.63 -6.12
N THR A 107 -0.35 -15.16 -4.94
CA THR A 107 -1.17 -14.96 -3.74
C THR A 107 -1.09 -13.48 -3.31
N PRO A 108 -2.15 -12.96 -2.66
CA PRO A 108 -2.13 -11.61 -2.08
C PRO A 108 -0.94 -11.40 -1.14
N ILE A 109 -0.48 -12.46 -0.47
CA ILE A 109 0.68 -12.46 0.43
C ILE A 109 1.96 -12.16 -0.34
N GLY A 110 2.23 -12.86 -1.45
CA GLY A 110 3.45 -12.63 -2.25
C GLY A 110 3.49 -11.23 -2.87
N VAL A 111 2.35 -10.76 -3.39
CA VAL A 111 2.23 -9.40 -3.94
C VAL A 111 2.41 -8.35 -2.84
N SER A 112 1.90 -8.60 -1.63
CA SER A 112 2.10 -7.72 -0.48
C SER A 112 3.57 -7.59 -0.08
N ILE A 113 4.29 -8.71 0.03
CA ILE A 113 5.72 -8.72 0.38
C ILE A 113 6.52 -7.95 -0.67
N ALA A 114 6.29 -8.22 -1.96
CA ALA A 114 6.98 -7.51 -3.05
C ALA A 114 6.70 -6.00 -3.00
N GLY A 115 5.43 -5.61 -2.75
CA GLY A 115 5.03 -4.22 -2.59
C GLY A 115 5.67 -3.56 -1.36
N ALA A 116 5.68 -4.23 -0.21
CA ALA A 116 6.24 -3.71 1.04
C ALA A 116 7.76 -3.50 0.96
N VAL A 117 8.50 -4.47 0.42
CA VAL A 117 9.96 -4.36 0.21
C VAL A 117 10.28 -3.24 -0.76
N THR A 118 9.55 -3.16 -1.89
CA THR A 118 9.76 -2.09 -2.88
C THR A 118 9.43 -0.72 -2.30
N HIS A 119 8.35 -0.61 -1.52
CA HIS A 119 7.96 0.65 -0.88
C HIS A 119 9.10 1.20 -0.02
N ASN A 120 9.63 0.35 0.86
CA ASN A 120 10.71 0.73 1.77
C ASN A 120 11.99 1.04 1.01
N ALA A 121 12.37 0.21 0.02
CA ALA A 121 13.55 0.47 -0.79
C ALA A 121 13.48 1.81 -1.55
N ALA A 122 12.34 2.11 -2.18
CA ALA A 122 12.12 3.35 -2.91
C ALA A 122 12.07 4.57 -1.96
N GLN A 123 11.42 4.44 -0.81
CA GLN A 123 11.37 5.49 0.20
C GLN A 123 12.77 5.81 0.75
N THR A 124 13.56 4.78 1.06
CA THR A 124 14.95 4.90 1.51
C THR A 124 15.85 5.51 0.44
N ALA A 125 15.68 5.14 -0.83
CA ALA A 125 16.46 5.71 -1.93
C ALA A 125 16.24 7.23 -2.07
N VAL A 126 14.98 7.67 -2.02
CA VAL A 126 14.66 9.12 -2.08
C VAL A 126 15.18 9.84 -0.83
N ALA A 127 15.10 9.21 0.35
CA ALA A 127 15.67 9.75 1.58
C ALA A 127 17.19 9.92 1.49
N ALA A 128 17.91 8.95 0.93
CA ALA A 128 19.36 9.01 0.73
C ALA A 128 19.77 10.18 -0.19
N VAL A 129 18.99 10.42 -1.25
CA VAL A 129 19.22 11.55 -2.17
C VAL A 129 18.95 12.90 -1.47
N LEU A 130 17.81 13.05 -0.81
CA LEU A 130 17.43 14.31 -0.17
C LEU A 130 18.31 14.66 1.04
N LEU A 131 18.77 13.66 1.79
CA LEU A 131 19.67 13.84 2.93
C LEU A 131 21.15 13.80 2.55
N SER A 132 21.47 13.57 1.27
CA SER A 132 22.84 13.37 0.77
C SER A 132 23.64 12.36 1.60
N ASN A 133 22.96 11.31 2.08
CA ASN A 133 23.52 10.33 3.00
C ASN A 133 23.26 8.91 2.52
N VAL A 134 24.28 8.32 1.88
CA VAL A 134 24.26 6.95 1.36
C VAL A 134 24.29 5.88 2.46
N TRP A 135 24.69 6.22 3.69
CA TRP A 135 24.71 5.26 4.81
C TRP A 135 23.31 4.82 5.25
N ILE A 136 22.26 5.51 4.79
CA ILE A 136 20.87 5.11 5.04
C ILE A 136 20.57 3.74 4.39
N PHE A 137 21.29 3.34 3.32
CA PHE A 137 21.15 2.01 2.70
C PHE A 137 21.61 0.87 3.62
N THR A 138 22.45 1.13 4.62
CA THR A 138 22.88 0.11 5.60
C THR A 138 21.71 -0.46 6.39
N TYR A 139 20.59 0.27 6.49
CA TYR A 139 19.38 -0.18 7.17
C TYR A 139 18.44 -1.02 6.29
N LEU A 140 18.67 -1.04 4.97
CA LEU A 140 17.80 -1.72 4.02
C LEU A 140 17.62 -3.23 4.31
N PRO A 141 18.64 -3.99 4.78
CA PRO A 141 18.46 -5.40 5.18
C PRO A 141 17.47 -5.55 6.35
N ILE A 142 17.58 -4.69 7.36
CA ILE A 142 16.68 -4.70 8.52
C ILE A 142 15.27 -4.31 8.07
N LEU A 143 15.15 -3.27 7.25
CA LEU A 143 13.87 -2.82 6.69
C LEU A 143 13.22 -3.89 5.81
N ALA A 144 14.00 -4.67 5.06
CA ALA A 144 13.49 -5.75 4.24
C ALA A 144 12.92 -6.88 5.09
N ILE A 145 13.59 -7.27 6.19
CA ILE A 145 13.06 -8.28 7.12
C ILE A 145 11.74 -7.81 7.74
N VAL A 146 11.69 -6.56 8.21
CA VAL A 146 10.47 -5.95 8.76
C VAL A 146 9.37 -5.86 7.69
N ALA A 147 9.72 -5.48 6.46
CA ALA A 147 8.80 -5.42 5.32
C ALA A 147 8.25 -6.80 4.93
N CYS A 148 9.03 -7.86 5.08
CA CYS A 148 8.57 -9.22 4.86
C CYS A 148 7.56 -9.65 5.93
N ILE A 149 7.86 -9.42 7.21
CA ILE A 149 6.98 -9.78 8.33
C ILE A 149 5.65 -9.02 8.23
N THR A 150 5.73 -7.71 8.05
CA THR A 150 4.55 -6.85 7.84
C THR A 150 3.85 -7.22 6.54
N GLY A 151 4.56 -7.45 5.44
CA GLY A 151 4.05 -7.94 4.15
C GLY A 151 3.22 -9.22 4.27
N ILE A 152 3.65 -10.17 5.10
CA ILE A 152 2.90 -11.39 5.39
C ILE A 152 1.61 -11.06 6.14
N PHE A 153 1.70 -10.29 7.22
CA PHE A 153 0.54 -9.91 8.04
C PHE A 153 -0.52 -9.16 7.23
N THR A 154 -0.06 -8.17 6.45
CA THR A 154 -0.87 -7.35 5.55
C THR A 154 -1.51 -8.19 4.43
N GLY A 155 -0.79 -9.16 3.88
CA GLY A 155 -1.31 -10.12 2.90
C GLY A 155 -2.41 -11.02 3.45
N TYR A 156 -2.26 -11.50 4.69
CA TYR A 156 -3.32 -12.26 5.38
C TYR A 156 -4.54 -11.37 5.64
N ALA A 157 -4.35 -10.16 6.16
CA ALA A 157 -5.42 -9.21 6.39
C ALA A 157 -6.21 -8.91 5.10
N ALA A 158 -5.50 -8.71 3.98
CA ALA A 158 -6.13 -8.52 2.67
C ALA A 158 -6.91 -9.75 2.22
N LYS A 159 -6.36 -10.96 2.41
CA LYS A 159 -7.06 -12.22 2.09
C LYS A 159 -8.35 -12.37 2.89
N PHE A 160 -8.34 -12.08 4.19
CA PHE A 160 -9.54 -12.09 5.02
C PHE A 160 -10.54 -11.04 4.57
N ALA A 161 -10.11 -9.79 4.37
CA ALA A 161 -10.97 -8.71 3.89
C ALA A 161 -11.67 -9.07 2.57
N LEU A 162 -10.92 -9.64 1.61
CA LEU A 162 -11.47 -10.15 0.35
C LEU A 162 -12.50 -11.26 0.55
N ALA A 163 -12.25 -12.18 1.47
CA ALA A 163 -13.19 -13.25 1.79
C ALA A 163 -14.50 -12.71 2.40
N TYR A 164 -14.41 -11.72 3.29
CA TYR A 164 -15.57 -11.05 3.87
C TYR A 164 -16.36 -10.24 2.84
N LEU A 165 -15.68 -9.51 1.95
CA LEU A 165 -16.28 -8.78 0.83
C LEU A 165 -17.12 -9.69 -0.08
N LYS A 166 -16.57 -10.86 -0.42
CA LYS A 166 -17.25 -11.87 -1.23
C LYS A 166 -18.44 -12.47 -0.48
N LYS A 167 -18.29 -12.78 0.81
CA LYS A 167 -19.36 -13.32 1.66
C LYS A 167 -20.51 -12.33 1.87
N ALA A 168 -20.21 -11.04 1.97
CA ALA A 168 -21.21 -9.98 2.11
C ALA A 168 -21.95 -9.65 0.81
N ARG A 169 -21.66 -10.34 -0.32
CA ARG A 169 -22.23 -10.06 -1.65
C ARG A 169 -22.07 -8.60 -2.10
N LEU A 170 -21.10 -7.89 -1.52
CA LEU A 170 -20.80 -6.49 -1.84
C LEU A 170 -19.96 -6.36 -3.12
N TRP A 171 -19.30 -7.45 -3.51
CA TRP A 171 -18.48 -7.55 -4.71
C TRP A 171 -18.57 -8.97 -5.29
N ASP A 172 -19.03 -9.10 -6.52
CA ASP A 172 -18.93 -10.32 -7.32
C ASP A 172 -17.73 -10.11 -8.25
N GLY A 173 -16.58 -10.72 -7.94
CA GLY A 173 -15.28 -10.40 -8.51
C GLY A 173 -15.09 -10.77 -9.98
N LYS A 174 -16.02 -10.36 -10.83
CA LYS A 174 -16.18 -10.81 -12.22
C LYS A 174 -15.92 -9.74 -13.27
N GLU A 175 -15.75 -8.46 -12.94
CA GLU A 175 -15.71 -7.41 -13.98
C GLU A 175 -14.33 -6.77 -14.25
N ASP A 176 -13.33 -6.86 -13.37
CA ASP A 176 -12.07 -6.11 -13.56
C ASP A 176 -10.79 -6.90 -13.22
N THR A 177 -10.83 -8.24 -13.23
CA THR A 177 -9.58 -9.03 -13.23
C THR A 177 -8.91 -8.93 -14.60
N ILE A 178 -8.11 -7.87 -14.75
CA ILE A 178 -7.01 -7.74 -15.72
C ILE A 178 -7.47 -8.05 -17.16
N SER A 179 -8.14 -7.07 -17.77
CA SER A 179 -8.04 -6.85 -19.21
C SER A 179 -6.86 -5.94 -19.50
#